data_AF-A0A2T0B3S7-F1
#
_entry.id   AF-A0A2T0B3S7-F1
#
_cell.length_a   1.000
_cell.length_b   1.000
_cell.length_c   1.000
_cell.angle_alpha   90.00
_cell.angle_beta   90.00
_cell.angle_gamma   90.00
#
_symmetry.space_group_name_H-M   'P 1'
#
loop_
_entity.id
_entity.type
_entity.pdbx_description
1 polymer ?
#
loop_
_entity_poly.entity_id
_entity_poly.type
_entity_poly.pdbx_seq_one_letter_code
_entity_poly.pdbx_strand_id
1 'polypeptide(L)'
;METYSNSEKLKEIKEKVNRNCYYRKSMRYTSCPIQIAYYENLLYTDMMNALKSITEIYRHIDKENIKINSRQTKEFTLEELSNYDGTMGKPAYVAVNGRVYDVSNEATWGGASHFGLIAGKDLTSQFNGCHGNLGILSNLPKVGILKP
;
A
#
# COMPACT_ATOMS: atom_id res chain seq x y z
N MET A 1 -20.08 0.39 -0.71
CA MET A 1 -20.25 -0.28 -2.02
C MET A 1 -19.12 -1.30 -2.26
N GLU A 2 -17.84 -0.96 -2.05
CA GLU A 2 -16.71 -1.89 -2.26
C GLU A 2 -16.59 -3.03 -1.23
N THR A 3 -16.87 -2.76 0.05
CA THR A 3 -16.91 -3.81 1.10
C THR A 3 -18.00 -4.85 0.85
N TYR A 4 -19.14 -4.41 0.32
CA TYR A 4 -20.22 -5.28 -0.15
C TYR A 4 -19.78 -6.14 -1.34
N SER A 5 -19.10 -5.53 -2.32
CA SER A 5 -18.54 -6.24 -3.48
C SER A 5 -17.50 -7.31 -3.09
N ASN A 6 -16.64 -7.04 -2.10
CA ASN A 6 -15.69 -8.04 -1.60
C ASN A 6 -16.39 -9.20 -0.87
N SER A 7 -17.47 -8.92 -0.13
CA SER A 7 -18.26 -9.96 0.55
C SER A 7 -18.90 -10.94 -0.44
N GLU A 8 -19.44 -10.45 -1.56
CA GLU A 8 -20.02 -11.28 -2.62
C GLU A 8 -18.96 -12.18 -3.27
N LYS A 9 -17.80 -11.63 -3.62
CA LYS A 9 -16.67 -12.40 -4.18
C LYS A 9 -16.20 -13.50 -3.23
N LEU A 10 -16.17 -13.24 -1.92
CA LEU A 10 -15.80 -14.26 -0.92
C LEU A 10 -16.84 -15.38 -0.83
N LYS A 11 -18.14 -15.09 -0.99
CA LYS A 11 -19.18 -16.13 -1.05
C LYS A 11 -18.99 -17.00 -2.30
N GLU A 12 -18.76 -16.39 -3.45
CA GLU A 12 -18.53 -17.12 -4.70
C GLU A 12 -17.27 -18.02 -4.64
N ILE A 13 -16.18 -17.53 -4.02
CA ILE A 13 -14.98 -18.34 -3.77
C ILE A 13 -15.32 -19.55 -2.90
N LYS A 14 -16.09 -19.37 -1.82
CA LYS A 14 -16.51 -20.49 -0.94
C LYS A 14 -17.32 -21.53 -1.70
N GLU A 15 -18.24 -21.11 -2.56
CA GLU A 15 -19.03 -22.02 -3.40
C GLU A 15 -18.14 -22.81 -4.37
N LYS A 16 -17.17 -22.17 -5.02
CA LYS A 16 -16.16 -22.82 -5.88
C LYS A 16 -15.34 -23.85 -5.12
N VAL A 17 -14.86 -23.51 -3.92
CA VAL A 17 -14.11 -24.44 -3.05
C VAL A 17 -14.96 -25.67 -2.71
N ASN A 18 -16.24 -25.48 -2.41
CA ASN A 18 -17.17 -26.59 -2.15
C ASN A 18 -17.36 -27.50 -3.37
N ARG A 19 -17.48 -26.94 -4.59
CA ARG A 19 -17.56 -27.73 -5.83
C ARG A 19 -16.28 -28.50 -6.13
N ASN A 20 -15.12 -27.92 -5.85
CA ASN A 20 -13.83 -28.59 -6.05
C ASN A 20 -13.72 -29.89 -5.24
N CYS A 21 -14.30 -29.95 -4.04
CA CYS A 21 -14.41 -31.17 -3.26
C CYS A 21 -15.22 -32.25 -3.99
N TYR A 22 -16.28 -31.87 -4.71
CA TYR A 22 -17.05 -32.77 -5.54
C TYR A 22 -16.24 -33.27 -6.74
N TYR A 23 -15.61 -32.38 -7.52
CA TYR A 23 -14.80 -32.78 -8.68
C TYR A 23 -13.70 -33.77 -8.31
N ARG A 24 -12.99 -33.52 -7.20
CA ARG A 24 -11.95 -34.42 -6.68
C ARG A 24 -12.48 -35.80 -6.33
N LYS A 25 -13.67 -35.87 -5.70
CA LYS A 25 -14.33 -37.15 -5.42
C LYS A 25 -14.68 -37.86 -6.73
N SER A 26 -15.31 -37.17 -7.68
CA SER A 26 -15.71 -37.75 -8.96
C SER A 26 -14.53 -38.32 -9.76
N MET A 27 -13.39 -37.62 -9.80
CA MET A 27 -12.16 -38.12 -10.43
C MET A 27 -11.60 -39.36 -9.74
N ARG A 28 -11.70 -39.44 -8.41
CA ARG A 28 -11.21 -40.59 -7.63
C ARG A 28 -11.99 -41.88 -7.90
N TYR A 29 -13.27 -41.79 -8.26
CA TYR A 29 -14.16 -42.93 -8.41
C TYR A 29 -14.46 -43.33 -9.86
N THR A 30 -14.10 -42.51 -10.85
CA THR A 30 -14.28 -42.87 -12.27
C THR A 30 -13.02 -43.55 -12.83
N SER A 31 -13.22 -44.52 -13.72
CA SER A 31 -12.14 -45.16 -14.49
C SER A 31 -12.04 -44.61 -15.92
N CYS A 32 -12.95 -43.73 -16.33
CA CYS A 32 -13.00 -43.18 -17.68
C CYS A 32 -12.03 -41.99 -17.84
N PRO A 33 -11.00 -42.07 -18.70
CA PRO A 33 -10.03 -40.99 -18.87
C PRO A 33 -10.65 -39.65 -19.32
N ILE A 34 -11.69 -39.71 -20.16
CA ILE A 34 -12.40 -38.51 -20.64
C ILE A 34 -13.11 -37.81 -19.47
N GLN A 35 -13.71 -38.59 -18.56
CA GLN A 35 -14.39 -38.04 -17.40
C GLN A 35 -13.41 -37.45 -16.39
N ILE A 36 -12.22 -38.06 -16.23
CA ILE A 36 -11.13 -37.49 -15.43
C ILE A 36 -10.74 -36.12 -16.01
N ALA A 37 -10.40 -36.06 -17.30
CA ALA A 37 -10.01 -34.81 -17.96
C ALA A 37 -11.09 -33.72 -17.86
N TYR A 38 -12.38 -34.08 -17.94
CA TYR A 38 -13.48 -33.15 -17.74
C TYR A 38 -13.45 -32.48 -16.36
N TYR A 39 -13.35 -33.27 -15.29
CA TYR A 39 -13.32 -32.74 -13.93
C TYR A 39 -12.00 -32.02 -13.60
N GLU A 40 -10.88 -32.42 -14.21
CA GLU A 40 -9.61 -31.69 -14.12
C GLU A 40 -9.75 -30.28 -14.70
N ASN A 41 -10.37 -30.14 -15.87
CA ASN A 41 -10.62 -28.84 -16.50
C ASN A 41 -11.55 -27.96 -15.66
N LEU A 42 -12.59 -28.54 -15.05
CA LEU A 42 -13.48 -27.81 -14.14
C LEU A 42 -12.75 -27.34 -12.88
N LEU A 43 -11.94 -28.21 -12.27
CA LEU A 43 -11.13 -27.88 -11.09
C LEU A 43 -10.14 -26.75 -11.40
N TYR A 44 -9.44 -26.84 -12.54
CA TYR A 44 -8.52 -25.80 -13.00
C TYR A 44 -9.24 -24.47 -13.20
N THR A 45 -10.40 -24.49 -13.86
CA THR A 45 -11.21 -23.30 -14.12
C THR A 45 -11.69 -22.64 -12.82
N ASP A 46 -12.26 -23.40 -11.90
CA ASP A 46 -12.71 -22.87 -10.60
C ASP A 46 -11.55 -22.31 -9.78
N MET A 47 -10.36 -22.96 -9.82
CA MET A 47 -9.16 -22.49 -9.16
C MET A 47 -8.63 -21.17 -9.75
N MET A 48 -8.52 -21.08 -11.08
CA MET A 48 -8.05 -19.87 -11.76
C MET A 48 -8.99 -18.68 -11.52
N ASN A 49 -10.30 -18.93 -11.54
CA ASN A 49 -11.29 -17.91 -11.23
C ASN A 49 -11.21 -17.45 -9.76
N ALA A 50 -11.00 -18.37 -8.82
CA ALA A 50 -10.80 -18.02 -7.41
C ALA A 50 -9.54 -17.16 -7.20
N LEU A 51 -8.42 -17.54 -7.84
CA LEU A 51 -7.19 -16.76 -7.81
C LEU A 51 -7.40 -15.34 -8.32
N LYS A 52 -8.09 -15.17 -9.45
CA LYS A 52 -8.43 -13.85 -10.00
C LYS A 52 -9.23 -13.00 -8.99
N SER A 53 -10.29 -13.56 -8.41
CA SER A 53 -11.11 -12.85 -7.41
C SER A 53 -10.30 -12.46 -6.17
N ILE A 54 -9.40 -13.34 -5.71
CA ILE A 54 -8.50 -13.08 -4.58
C ILE A 54 -7.55 -11.91 -4.90
N THR A 55 -6.92 -11.92 -6.07
CA THR A 55 -6.03 -10.82 -6.52
C THR A 55 -6.77 -9.48 -6.56
N GLU A 56 -8.01 -9.46 -7.06
CA GLU A 56 -8.81 -8.24 -7.07
C GLU A 56 -9.16 -7.73 -5.66
N ILE A 57 -9.48 -8.63 -4.73
CA ILE A 57 -9.72 -8.30 -3.32
C ILE A 57 -8.46 -7.70 -2.70
N TYR A 58 -7.29 -8.31 -2.87
CA TYR A 58 -6.02 -7.78 -2.36
C TYR A 58 -5.73 -6.38 -2.90
N ARG A 59 -5.92 -6.16 -4.20
CA ARG A 59 -5.73 -4.83 -4.81
C ARG A 59 -6.68 -3.78 -4.22
N HIS A 60 -7.90 -4.16 -3.86
CA HIS A 60 -8.85 -3.24 -3.23
C HIS A 60 -8.45 -2.91 -1.79
N ILE A 61 -8.08 -3.93 -1.01
CA ILE A 61 -7.62 -3.76 0.37
C ILE A 61 -6.38 -2.86 0.42
N ASP A 62 -5.40 -3.10 -0.47
CA ASP A 62 -4.18 -2.31 -0.54
C ASP A 62 -4.45 -0.84 -0.87
N LYS A 63 -5.30 -0.58 -1.87
CA LYS A 63 -5.75 0.78 -2.21
C LYS A 63 -6.49 1.47 -1.05
N GLU A 64 -7.38 0.76 -0.36
CA GLU A 64 -8.09 1.31 0.79
C GLU A 64 -7.14 1.56 1.97
N ASN A 65 -6.14 0.71 2.22
CA ASN A 65 -5.11 0.94 3.24
C ASN A 65 -4.25 2.17 2.91
N ILE A 66 -3.81 2.33 1.67
CA ILE A 66 -3.08 3.53 1.20
C ILE A 66 -3.92 4.78 1.44
N LYS A 67 -5.21 4.72 1.13
CA LYS A 67 -6.15 5.83 1.32
C LYS A 67 -6.42 6.13 2.79
N ILE A 68 -6.54 5.11 3.65
CA ILE A 68 -6.68 5.27 5.11
C ILE A 68 -5.43 5.92 5.69
N ASN A 69 -4.24 5.45 5.29
CA ASN A 69 -2.97 6.07 5.68
C ASN A 69 -2.87 7.53 5.20
N SER A 70 -3.39 7.86 4.01
CA SER A 70 -3.46 9.27 3.55
C SER A 70 -4.48 10.13 4.30
N ARG A 71 -5.49 9.50 4.94
CA ARG A 71 -6.56 10.19 5.69
C ARG A 71 -6.20 10.39 7.17
N GLN A 72 -5.48 9.44 7.78
CA GLN A 72 -4.89 9.62 9.10
C GLN A 72 -3.63 10.46 8.96
N THR A 73 -3.78 11.77 9.12
CA THR A 73 -2.61 12.66 9.19
C THR A 73 -1.82 12.30 10.44
N LYS A 74 -0.66 11.67 10.28
CA LYS A 74 0.23 11.37 11.40
C LYS A 74 0.72 12.69 12.01
N GLU A 75 0.65 12.78 13.33
CA GLU A 75 1.21 13.91 14.07
C GLU A 75 2.61 13.54 14.55
N PHE A 76 3.54 14.48 14.44
CA PHE A 76 4.92 14.32 14.89
C PHE A 76 5.24 15.37 15.94
N THR A 77 5.87 14.99 17.04
CA THR A 77 6.67 15.94 17.83
C THR A 77 8.02 16.20 17.13
N LEU A 78 8.74 17.24 17.55
CA LEU A 78 10.12 17.47 17.07
C LEU A 78 11.04 16.28 17.38
N GLU A 79 10.88 15.65 18.54
CA GLU A 79 11.65 14.48 18.94
C GLU A 79 11.33 13.27 18.04
N GLU A 80 10.05 13.01 17.77
CA GLU A 80 9.65 11.96 16.84
C GLU A 80 10.17 12.24 15.43
N LEU A 81 10.06 13.49 14.95
CA LEU A 81 10.58 13.89 13.64
C LEU A 81 12.09 13.68 13.54
N SER A 82 12.85 13.93 14.60
CA SER A 82 14.32 13.75 14.61
C SER A 82 14.78 12.31 14.35
N ASN A 83 13.90 11.33 14.52
CA ASN A 83 14.18 9.93 14.19
C ASN A 83 14.13 9.63 12.68
N TYR A 84 13.67 10.58 11.85
CA TYR A 84 13.55 10.44 10.40
C TYR A 84 14.60 11.30 9.69
N ASP A 85 15.86 11.07 10.06
CA ASP A 85 17.03 11.81 9.56
C ASP A 85 17.70 11.16 8.34
N GLY A 86 17.13 10.06 7.82
CA GLY A 86 17.68 9.32 6.69
C GLY A 86 18.87 8.42 7.03
N THR A 87 19.31 8.35 8.29
CA THR A 87 20.45 7.51 8.71
C THR A 87 20.02 6.06 8.91
N MET A 88 20.97 5.13 8.77
CA MET A 88 20.74 3.69 9.02
C MET A 88 19.56 3.10 8.23
N GLY A 89 19.27 3.62 7.03
CA GLY A 89 18.16 3.16 6.19
C GLY A 89 16.78 3.63 6.65
N LYS A 90 16.71 4.56 7.61
CA LYS A 90 15.46 5.22 7.99
C LYS A 90 15.00 6.20 6.90
N PRO A 91 13.71 6.58 6.85
CA PRO A 91 13.25 7.64 5.97
C PRO A 91 13.86 8.99 6.35
N ALA A 92 13.92 9.91 5.39
CA ALA A 92 14.34 11.30 5.58
C ALA A 92 13.11 12.22 5.48
N TYR A 93 12.68 12.82 6.60
CA TYR A 93 11.52 13.71 6.66
C TYR A 93 11.90 15.13 7.07
N VAL A 94 11.17 16.12 6.60
CA VAL A 94 11.33 17.54 7.01
C VAL A 94 9.99 18.17 7.30
N ALA A 95 9.93 19.07 8.27
CA ALA A 95 8.77 19.90 8.51
C ALA A 95 8.93 21.30 7.89
N VAL A 96 7.89 21.77 7.19
CA VAL A 96 7.79 23.15 6.69
C VAL A 96 6.36 23.64 6.89
N ASN A 97 6.21 24.77 7.60
CA ASN A 97 4.94 25.39 7.94
C ASN A 97 3.96 24.40 8.61
N GLY A 98 4.46 23.63 9.59
CA GLY A 98 3.67 22.66 10.36
C GLY A 98 3.27 21.39 9.60
N ARG A 99 3.77 21.17 8.38
CA ARG A 99 3.51 19.96 7.58
C ARG A 99 4.80 19.16 7.42
N VAL A 100 4.71 17.85 7.58
CA VAL A 100 5.86 16.94 7.45
C VAL A 100 5.83 16.29 6.06
N TYR A 101 6.93 16.41 5.34
CA TYR A 101 7.12 15.88 3.99
C TYR A 101 8.21 14.82 3.96
N ASP A 102 8.00 13.79 3.14
CA ASP A 102 9.01 12.78 2.85
C ASP A 102 9.90 13.25 1.70
N VAL A 103 11.20 13.33 1.97
CA VAL A 103 12.24 13.71 1.00
C VAL A 103 13.18 12.55 0.67
N SER A 104 12.87 11.33 1.13
CA SER A 104 13.74 10.15 1.00
C SER A 104 14.07 9.81 -0.46
N ASN A 105 13.13 10.05 -1.38
CA ASN A 105 13.28 9.75 -2.81
C ASN A 105 13.48 11.02 -3.66
N GLU A 106 13.72 12.16 -3.03
CA GLU A 106 13.95 13.42 -3.73
C GLU A 106 15.45 13.57 -4.03
N ALA A 107 15.81 13.66 -5.32
CA ALA A 107 17.20 13.64 -5.76
C ALA A 107 18.02 14.81 -5.17
N THR A 108 17.39 15.96 -4.95
CA THR A 108 18.02 17.13 -4.35
C THR A 108 18.35 16.95 -2.86
N TRP A 109 17.82 15.90 -2.22
CA TRP A 109 18.01 15.52 -0.82
C TRP A 109 18.94 14.30 -0.64
N GLY A 110 19.81 14.03 -1.62
CA GLY A 110 20.78 12.95 -1.55
C GLY A 110 21.58 12.93 -0.23
N GLY A 111 21.69 11.75 0.38
CA GLY A 111 22.31 11.61 1.70
C GLY A 111 21.50 12.23 2.84
N ALA A 112 20.19 12.43 2.65
CA ALA A 112 19.26 13.06 3.59
C ALA A 112 19.65 14.50 3.96
N SER A 113 20.29 15.19 3.01
CA SER A 113 20.78 16.55 3.20
C SER A 113 20.55 17.43 1.98
N HIS A 114 20.40 18.73 2.19
CA HIS A 114 20.23 19.72 1.12
C HIS A 114 20.90 21.03 1.53
N PHE A 115 21.97 21.44 0.83
CA PHE A 115 22.76 22.65 1.13
C PHE A 115 23.15 22.81 2.62
N GLY A 116 23.59 21.72 3.25
CA GLY A 116 23.99 21.73 4.67
C GLY A 116 22.82 21.64 5.67
N LEU A 117 21.58 21.64 5.18
CA LEU A 117 20.42 21.24 5.97
C LEU A 117 20.33 19.72 6.02
N ILE A 118 19.82 19.18 7.12
CA ILE A 118 19.65 17.75 7.33
C ILE A 118 18.19 17.43 7.64
N ALA A 119 17.75 16.24 7.25
CA ALA A 119 16.43 15.72 7.58
C ALA A 119 16.24 15.52 9.09
N GLY A 120 15.00 15.28 9.50
CA GLY A 120 14.58 15.13 10.89
C GLY A 120 14.32 16.44 11.63
N LYS A 121 14.10 17.55 10.91
CA LYS A 121 13.98 18.89 11.51
C LYS A 121 12.81 19.70 10.94
N ASP A 122 12.35 20.66 11.73
CA ASP A 122 11.59 21.79 11.20
C ASP A 122 12.54 22.77 10.52
N LEU A 123 12.36 22.91 9.21
CA LEU A 123 13.17 23.76 8.33
C LEU A 123 12.36 24.92 7.78
N THR A 124 11.27 25.31 8.45
CA THR A 124 10.37 26.40 8.01
C THR A 124 11.13 27.69 7.76
N SER A 125 11.99 28.11 8.69
CA SER A 125 12.74 29.37 8.56
C SER A 125 13.73 29.34 7.38
N GLN A 126 14.42 28.22 7.21
CA GLN A 126 15.39 28.02 6.13
C GLN A 126 14.69 27.94 4.78
N PHE A 127 13.56 27.24 4.71
CA PHE A 127 12.72 27.19 3.52
C PHE A 127 12.25 28.59 3.13
N ASN A 128 11.66 29.36 4.06
CA ASN A 128 11.17 30.70 3.78
C ASN A 128 12.29 31.69 3.40
N GLY A 129 13.51 31.49 3.90
CA GLY A 129 14.67 32.32 3.55
C GLY A 129 15.23 32.07 2.15
N CYS A 130 15.13 30.83 1.63
CA CYS A 130 15.68 30.45 0.33
C CYS A 130 14.63 30.26 -0.77
N HIS A 131 13.38 29.96 -0.38
CA HIS A 131 12.29 29.61 -1.27
C HIS A 131 11.04 30.43 -0.94
N GLY A 132 10.66 31.34 -1.83
CA GLY A 132 9.43 32.13 -1.70
C GLY A 132 8.17 31.43 -2.23
N ASN A 133 8.27 30.19 -2.74
CA ASN A 133 7.18 29.49 -3.41
C ASN A 133 6.93 28.09 -2.82
N LEU A 134 5.75 27.90 -2.24
CA LEU A 134 5.29 26.61 -1.70
C LEU A 134 5.07 25.53 -2.78
N GLY A 135 5.02 25.90 -4.07
CA GLY A 135 4.87 24.96 -5.19
C GLY A 135 5.95 23.88 -5.22
N ILE A 136 7.15 24.16 -4.70
CA ILE A 136 8.23 23.17 -4.58
C ILE A 136 7.81 21.99 -3.69
N LEU A 137 7.02 22.24 -2.64
CA LEU A 137 6.54 21.21 -1.72
C LEU A 137 5.37 20.40 -2.29
N SER A 138 4.74 20.85 -3.37
CA SER A 138 3.51 20.23 -3.90
C SER A 138 3.76 18.86 -4.53
N ASN A 139 5.00 18.59 -4.94
CA ASN A 139 5.40 17.29 -5.50
C ASN A 139 5.91 16.30 -4.43
N LEU A 140 6.11 16.77 -3.20
CA LEU A 140 6.60 15.92 -2.11
C LEU A 140 5.43 15.21 -1.40
N PRO A 141 5.56 13.91 -1.07
CA PRO A 141 4.58 13.22 -0.26
C PRO A 141 4.44 13.88 1.12
N LYS A 142 3.25 14.40 1.44
CA LYS A 142 2.92 14.85 2.81
C LYS A 142 2.64 13.62 3.67
N VAL A 143 3.47 13.38 4.67
CA VAL A 143 3.36 12.22 5.59
C VAL A 143 2.78 12.57 6.95
N GLY A 144 2.58 13.86 7.24
CA GLY A 144 1.92 14.28 8.47
C GLY A 144 1.90 15.77 8.75
N ILE A 145 1.70 16.10 10.02
CA ILE A 145 1.80 17.45 10.58
C ILE A 145 2.74 17.47 11.78
N LEU A 146 3.41 18.60 11.99
CA LEU A 146 4.21 18.83 13.18
C LEU A 146 3.28 19.40 14.26
N LYS A 147 3.33 18.82 15.46
CA LYS A 147 2.60 19.34 16.63
C LYS A 147 3.14 20.74 16.99
N PRO A 148 2.26 21.66 17.41
CA PRO A 148 2.66 22.96 17.94
C PRO A 148 3.61 22.85 19.13
#